data_AF-A0A9F2QWV9-F1
#
_entry.id   AF-A0A9F2QWV9-F1
#
_cell.length_a   1.000
_cell.length_b   1.000
_cell.length_c   1.000
_cell.angle_alpha   90.00
_cell.angle_beta   90.00
_cell.angle_gamma   90.00
#
_symmetry.space_group_name_H-M   'P 1'
#
loop_
_entity.id
_entity.type
_entity.pdbx_description
1 polymer ?
#
loop_
_entity_poly.entity_id
_entity_poly.type
_entity_poly.pdbx_seq_one_letter_code
_entity_poly.pdbx_strand_id
1 'polypeptide(L)'
;MHLLNIIRRSAFKFIAPKMTKYGLFLTVPSKISTCRTLMMIYLNKNISKNVDENINLDEWKSVVLAGLEKEAFERASSEEEPNIVAIKEFIEMSRRLGNAAPEKITEEQLKKLIEYPSNTSRNKYLAFLALKEMKKNAAQEKKKKQKEEREELRKTMENVGESALTNRLLRCIWTSSMDVTYNWKVVQAMRFGQPLVFDMDYNDMSEREMQNTVKQMMECEGANRRAIEPFHLYYCNLKEDGPYHKEFIRRYGDAWDNLLVTVTEKSYAEIFPRDQIVYLTSDSPNVMETFDHNKIYIIGSLVDKTIRKGVSLARAKRLKLATAQLPLERYFNWKTGAKVLTLDQMMMILVTLKNTGNWKEALEFVPKRKHEGFIDPSLQQYIHTQKNRKIYERTLKKRQLVEELSRKQLWNGLWEE
;
A
#
# COMPACT_ATOMS: atom_id res chain seq x y z
N MET A 1 -24.52 -47.19 -35.28
CA MET A 1 -23.17 -47.43 -34.72
C MET A 1 -22.83 -46.25 -33.81
N HIS A 2 -23.25 -46.19 -32.54
CA HIS A 2 -22.72 -46.88 -31.35
C HIS A 2 -21.20 -46.73 -31.14
N LEU A 3 -20.80 -45.90 -30.16
CA LEU A 3 -20.22 -46.26 -28.84
C LEU A 3 -19.57 -44.99 -28.23
N LEU A 4 -20.13 -44.35 -27.20
CA LEU A 4 -20.09 -44.67 -25.76
C LEU A 4 -18.76 -44.32 -25.06
N ASN A 5 -18.89 -43.44 -24.06
CA ASN A 5 -18.24 -43.42 -22.74
C ASN A 5 -16.73 -43.68 -22.63
N ILE A 6 -16.01 -42.72 -22.01
CA ILE A 6 -15.24 -42.98 -20.78
C ILE A 6 -15.20 -41.68 -19.95
N ILE A 7 -16.06 -41.64 -18.94
CA ILE A 7 -15.90 -40.82 -17.74
C ILE A 7 -14.92 -41.60 -16.84
N ARG A 8 -13.74 -41.06 -16.54
CA ARG A 8 -12.95 -41.51 -15.39
C ARG A 8 -13.10 -40.49 -14.27
N ARG A 9 -14.15 -40.68 -13.47
CA ARG A 9 -14.21 -40.19 -12.09
C ARG A 9 -13.25 -41.03 -11.26
N SER A 10 -12.12 -40.48 -10.85
CA SER A 10 -11.38 -41.02 -9.70
C SER A 10 -12.11 -40.57 -8.43
N ALA A 11 -13.09 -41.37 -8.01
CA ALA A 11 -13.68 -41.28 -6.69
C ALA A 11 -12.68 -41.84 -5.67
N PHE A 12 -11.91 -40.97 -5.02
CA PHE A 12 -11.25 -41.36 -3.77
C PHE A 12 -12.30 -41.34 -2.66
N LYS A 13 -12.76 -42.54 -2.27
CA LYS A 13 -13.47 -42.77 -1.02
C LYS A 13 -12.53 -42.41 0.13
N PHE A 14 -12.87 -41.37 0.90
CA PHE A 14 -12.29 -41.20 2.23
C PHE A 14 -12.88 -42.29 3.14
N ILE A 15 -12.09 -43.34 3.37
CA ILE A 15 -12.35 -44.32 4.42
C ILE A 15 -11.93 -43.64 5.72
N ALA A 16 -12.90 -43.34 6.58
CA ALA A 16 -12.66 -42.91 7.95
C ALA A 16 -12.20 -44.11 8.80
N PRO A 17 -11.03 -44.08 9.45
CA PRO A 17 -10.70 -45.05 10.48
C PRO A 17 -11.31 -44.61 11.82
N LYS A 18 -11.98 -45.57 12.45
CA LYS A 18 -12.58 -45.50 13.78
C LYS A 18 -11.62 -44.97 14.84
N MET A 19 -12.20 -44.23 15.77
CA MET A 19 -11.57 -43.80 17.01
C MET A 19 -11.07 -44.98 17.84
N THR A 20 -9.83 -44.87 18.35
CA THR A 20 -9.39 -45.53 19.58
C THR A 20 -8.78 -44.50 20.51
N LYS A 21 -9.32 -44.48 21.73
CA LYS A 21 -8.98 -43.64 22.87
C LYS A 21 -7.50 -43.78 23.24
N TYR A 22 -6.75 -42.69 23.27
CA TYR A 22 -5.81 -42.36 24.36
C TYR A 22 -5.70 -40.84 24.44
N GLY A 23 -6.06 -40.30 25.60
CA GLY A 23 -6.14 -38.86 25.84
C GLY A 23 -4.77 -38.22 25.96
N LEU A 24 -4.63 -37.06 25.31
CA LEU A 24 -3.70 -36.01 25.68
C LEU A 24 -4.37 -34.68 25.32
N PHE A 25 -4.71 -33.92 26.36
CA PHE A 25 -5.32 -32.60 26.25
C PHE A 25 -4.34 -31.65 25.56
N LEU A 26 -4.64 -31.22 24.33
CA LEU A 26 -4.06 -30.05 23.71
C LEU A 26 -5.12 -28.96 23.67
N THR A 27 -5.07 -28.08 24.66
CA THR A 27 -5.82 -26.83 24.70
C THR A 27 -5.21 -25.85 23.70
N VAL A 28 -6.05 -25.36 22.80
CA VAL A 28 -5.73 -24.29 21.85
C VAL A 28 -5.68 -22.95 22.60
N PRO A 29 -4.60 -22.14 22.52
CA PRO A 29 -4.68 -20.76 22.96
C PRO A 29 -5.33 -19.91 21.86
N SER A 30 -6.51 -19.40 22.18
CA SER A 30 -7.19 -18.32 21.48
C SER A 30 -6.29 -17.06 21.45
N LYS A 31 -6.30 -16.38 20.30
CA LYS A 31 -5.62 -15.10 20.10
C LYS A 31 -6.25 -14.04 21.00
N ILE A 32 -5.53 -13.62 22.03
CA ILE A 32 -5.86 -12.44 22.83
C ILE A 32 -5.32 -11.20 22.13
N SER A 33 -6.24 -10.34 21.70
CA SER A 33 -6.01 -8.97 21.24
C SER A 33 -5.59 -8.11 22.42
N THR A 34 -4.38 -7.54 22.41
CA THR A 34 -3.95 -6.57 23.41
C THR A 34 -3.92 -5.15 22.81
N CYS A 35 -5.04 -4.43 22.99
CA CYS A 35 -5.01 -2.97 23.07
C CYS A 35 -4.27 -2.60 24.37
N ARG A 36 -3.13 -1.91 24.27
CA ARG A 36 -2.50 -1.27 25.42
C ARG A 36 -2.90 0.20 25.45
N THR A 37 -3.97 0.49 26.19
CA THR A 37 -4.21 1.79 26.80
C THR A 37 -3.23 1.92 27.96
N LEU A 38 -2.34 2.92 27.92
CA LEU A 38 -1.42 3.22 29.02
C LEU A 38 -2.20 3.99 30.10
N MET A 39 -2.43 3.33 31.25
CA MET A 39 -2.85 3.97 32.48
C MET A 39 -1.59 4.39 33.25
N MET A 40 -1.46 5.69 33.54
CA MET A 40 -0.39 6.23 34.38
C MET A 40 -0.70 5.92 35.85
N ILE A 41 0.07 5.02 36.46
CA ILE A 41 0.09 4.83 37.91
C ILE A 41 1.18 5.75 38.48
N TYR A 42 0.74 6.72 39.28
CA TYR A 42 1.59 7.56 40.11
C TYR A 42 2.32 6.70 41.14
N LEU A 43 3.64 6.56 41.02
CA LEU A 43 4.50 6.02 42.07
C LEU A 43 5.10 7.19 42.86
N ASN A 44 4.52 7.40 44.04
CA ASN A 44 5.06 8.24 45.09
C ASN A 44 6.45 7.71 45.51
N LYS A 45 7.49 8.53 45.40
CA LYS A 45 8.76 8.30 46.08
C LYS A 45 9.10 9.54 46.90
N ASN A 46 8.83 9.42 48.19
CA ASN A 46 9.44 10.25 49.24
C ASN A 46 10.96 10.05 49.19
N ILE A 47 11.69 11.11 48.87
CA ILE A 47 13.11 11.24 49.18
C ILE A 47 13.27 12.49 50.04
N SER A 48 13.91 12.28 51.18
CA SER A 48 14.19 13.23 52.25
C SER A 48 14.83 14.53 51.74
N LYS A 49 14.38 15.65 52.30
CA LYS A 49 15.12 16.92 52.28
C LYS A 49 16.51 16.72 52.89
N ASN A 50 17.55 17.21 52.23
CA ASN A 50 18.76 17.66 52.89
C ASN A 50 19.34 18.86 52.13
N VAL A 51 19.42 19.97 52.88
CA VAL A 51 20.24 21.18 52.81
C VAL A 51 20.53 21.81 51.44
N ASP A 52 20.06 23.07 51.30
CA ASP A 52 20.38 24.03 50.26
C ASP A 52 21.89 24.28 50.11
N GLU A 53 22.44 23.95 48.95
CA GLU A 53 23.56 24.71 48.38
C GLU A 53 23.01 25.49 47.17
N ASN A 54 22.88 26.80 47.34
CA ASN A 54 22.40 27.71 46.32
C ASN A 54 23.47 27.86 45.22
N ILE A 55 23.44 26.98 44.22
CA ILE A 55 24.31 27.06 43.05
C ILE A 55 23.84 28.26 42.21
N ASN A 56 24.67 29.30 42.14
CA ASN A 56 24.42 30.49 41.34
C ASN A 56 24.52 30.15 39.84
N LEU A 57 23.36 29.93 39.19
CA LEU A 57 23.26 29.56 37.77
C LEU A 57 23.88 30.59 36.82
N ASP A 58 24.01 31.86 37.22
CA ASP A 58 24.51 32.91 36.34
C ASP A 58 26.05 32.95 36.29
N GLU A 59 26.71 32.49 37.35
CA GLU A 59 28.16 32.29 37.37
C GLU A 59 28.57 31.07 36.52
N TRP A 60 27.73 30.03 36.49
CA TRP A 60 27.94 28.88 35.59
C TRP A 60 27.77 29.25 34.11
N LYS A 61 26.78 30.09 33.78
CA LYS A 61 26.57 30.57 32.41
C LYS A 61 27.74 31.43 31.91
N SER A 62 28.31 32.27 32.77
CA SER A 62 29.44 33.15 32.38
C SER A 62 30.71 32.35 32.13
N VAL A 63 30.98 31.31 32.93
CA VAL A 63 32.13 30.40 32.73
C VAL A 63 32.00 29.59 31.44
N VAL A 64 30.78 29.13 31.10
CA VAL A 64 30.52 28.40 29.85
C VAL A 64 30.61 29.32 28.62
N LEU A 65 30.12 30.56 28.71
CA LEU A 65 30.24 31.56 27.64
C LEU A 65 31.69 31.99 27.40
N ALA A 66 32.49 32.19 28.46
CA ALA A 66 33.91 32.50 28.35
C ALA A 66 34.75 31.35 27.77
N GLY A 67 34.32 30.10 27.97
CA GLY A 67 34.91 28.91 27.34
C GLY A 67 34.60 28.83 25.84
N LEU A 68 33.40 29.22 25.42
CA LEU A 68 32.96 29.18 24.03
C LEU A 68 33.57 30.29 23.16
N GLU A 69 33.83 31.47 23.73
CA GLU A 69 34.44 32.59 23.00
C GLU A 69 35.93 32.37 22.69
N LYS A 70 36.64 31.54 23.48
CA LYS A 70 38.06 31.21 23.22
C LYS A 70 38.27 30.12 22.18
N GLU A 71 37.29 29.24 21.95
CA GLU A 71 37.40 28.19 20.92
C GLU A 71 36.88 28.65 19.54
N ALA A 72 36.10 29.73 19.47
CA ALA A 72 35.51 30.23 18.23
C ALA A 72 36.43 31.11 17.37
N PHE A 73 37.59 31.57 17.85
CA PHE A 73 38.41 32.56 17.15
C PHE A 73 39.52 31.99 16.24
N GLU A 74 39.83 30.68 16.27
CA GLU A 74 40.99 30.13 15.54
C GLU A 74 40.68 29.09 14.44
N ARG A 75 39.44 28.98 13.96
CA ARG A 75 39.19 28.09 12.81
C ARG A 75 38.06 28.56 11.89
N ALA A 76 38.21 29.76 11.35
CA ALA A 76 37.44 30.22 10.21
C ALA A 76 38.18 29.90 8.91
N SER A 77 37.80 28.81 8.24
CA SER A 77 38.04 28.61 6.81
C SER A 77 37.07 27.56 6.23
N SER A 78 36.32 27.99 5.20
CA SER A 78 35.43 27.24 4.29
C SER A 78 34.06 26.79 4.82
N GLU A 79 33.00 27.32 4.21
CA GLU A 79 31.61 27.29 4.69
C GLU A 79 30.82 26.00 4.36
N GLU A 80 31.43 24.97 3.79
CA GLU A 80 30.73 23.70 3.47
C GLU A 80 30.99 22.55 4.47
N GLU A 81 32.16 22.53 5.10
CA GLU A 81 32.52 21.55 6.13
C GLU A 81 31.82 21.71 7.49
N PRO A 82 31.49 22.92 8.01
CA PRO A 82 30.98 23.05 9.37
C PRO A 82 29.59 22.43 9.54
N ASN A 83 28.77 22.38 8.48
CA ASN A 83 27.43 21.79 8.55
C ASN A 83 27.48 20.25 8.59
N ILE A 84 28.41 19.64 7.85
CA ILE A 84 28.62 18.18 7.83
C ILE A 84 29.19 17.71 9.18
N VAL A 85 30.18 18.44 9.70
CA VAL A 85 30.80 18.15 11.00
C VAL A 85 29.78 18.31 12.12
N ALA A 86 29.02 19.42 12.16
CA ALA A 86 27.98 19.65 13.15
C ALA A 86 26.89 18.55 13.17
N ILE A 87 26.52 18.00 12.01
CA ILE A 87 25.54 16.90 11.96
C ILE A 87 26.14 15.58 12.42
N LYS A 88 27.41 15.29 12.11
CA LYS A 88 28.10 14.10 12.65
C LYS A 88 28.19 14.17 14.17
N GLU A 89 28.54 15.32 14.72
CA GLU A 89 28.54 15.57 16.16
C GLU A 89 27.14 15.42 16.76
N PHE A 90 26.10 15.94 16.10
CA PHE A 90 24.72 15.76 16.52
C PHE A 90 24.30 14.28 16.60
N ILE A 91 24.76 13.45 15.66
CA ILE A 91 24.53 12.00 15.67
C ILE A 91 25.26 11.35 16.85
N GLU A 92 26.53 11.69 17.09
CA GLU A 92 27.29 11.16 18.21
C GLU A 92 26.69 11.56 19.56
N MET A 93 26.29 12.82 19.70
CA MET A 93 25.56 13.31 20.86
C MET A 93 24.26 12.53 21.06
N SER A 94 23.51 12.25 19.99
CA SER A 94 22.29 11.44 20.07
C SER A 94 22.55 10.01 20.56
N ARG A 95 23.66 9.39 20.16
CA ARG A 95 24.09 8.06 20.66
C ARG A 95 24.44 8.12 22.16
N ARG A 96 25.19 9.15 22.57
CA ARG A 96 25.58 9.35 23.98
C ARG A 96 24.38 9.56 24.89
N LEU A 97 23.35 10.27 24.40
CA LEU A 97 22.09 10.50 25.12
C LEU A 97 21.17 9.28 25.18
N GLY A 98 21.56 8.14 24.59
CA GLY A 98 20.74 6.91 24.56
C GLY A 98 19.55 6.98 23.59
N ASN A 99 19.51 7.98 22.71
CA ASN A 99 18.48 8.07 21.68
C ASN A 99 18.78 7.07 20.55
N ALA A 100 17.72 6.54 19.93
CA ALA A 100 17.85 5.56 18.85
C ALA A 100 18.55 6.19 17.62
N ALA A 101 19.82 5.85 17.41
CA ALA A 101 20.64 6.30 16.29
C ALA A 101 21.36 5.11 15.64
N PRO A 102 21.49 5.06 14.29
CA PRO A 102 22.15 3.96 13.59
C PRO A 102 23.66 3.95 13.82
N GLU A 103 24.29 2.78 13.68
CA GLU A 103 25.75 2.62 13.81
C GLU A 103 26.49 3.14 12.57
N LYS A 104 25.96 2.82 11.37
CA LYS A 104 26.55 3.22 10.08
C LYS A 104 25.60 4.11 9.29
N ILE A 105 26.12 5.25 8.80
CA ILE A 105 25.37 6.25 8.03
C ILE A 105 26.05 6.44 6.68
N THR A 106 25.26 6.45 5.60
CA THR A 106 25.75 6.70 4.23
C THR A 106 25.75 8.18 3.90
N GLU A 107 26.56 8.61 2.93
CA GLU A 107 26.68 10.02 2.51
C GLU A 107 25.34 10.61 2.04
N GLU A 108 24.53 9.84 1.32
CA GLU A 108 23.17 10.25 0.92
C GLU A 108 22.24 10.52 2.10
N GLN A 109 22.35 9.73 3.17
CA GLN A 109 21.54 9.91 4.39
C GLN A 109 21.97 11.15 5.15
N LEU A 110 23.26 11.48 5.10
CA LEU A 110 23.81 12.71 5.68
C LEU A 110 23.28 13.94 4.93
N LYS A 111 23.24 13.89 3.58
CA LYS A 111 22.63 14.95 2.77
C LYS A 111 21.15 15.17 3.13
N LYS A 112 20.37 14.09 3.30
CA LYS A 112 18.97 14.20 3.74
C LYS A 112 18.81 14.76 5.16
N LEU A 113 19.78 14.55 6.05
CA LEU A 113 19.76 15.15 7.40
C LEU A 113 20.00 16.66 7.38
N ILE A 114 20.85 17.13 6.48
CA ILE A 114 21.09 18.56 6.22
C ILE A 114 19.81 19.24 5.74
N GLU A 115 19.08 18.60 4.83
CA GLU A 115 17.82 19.12 4.27
C GLU A 115 16.73 19.35 5.33
N TYR A 116 16.75 18.64 6.46
CA TYR A 116 15.77 18.85 7.53
C TYR A 116 16.14 20.04 8.43
N PRO A 117 15.26 21.06 8.55
CA PRO A 117 15.57 22.27 9.32
C PRO A 117 15.40 22.10 10.84
N SER A 118 14.62 21.12 11.31
CA SER A 118 14.29 20.94 12.72
C SER A 118 15.01 19.74 13.35
N ASN A 119 15.56 19.92 14.55
CA ASN A 119 16.17 18.86 15.36
C ASN A 119 15.19 17.71 15.65
N THR A 120 13.89 18.00 15.82
CA THR A 120 12.87 16.96 16.01
C THR A 120 12.69 16.09 14.76
N SER A 121 12.74 16.68 13.58
CA SER A 121 12.67 15.95 12.30
C SER A 121 13.92 15.10 12.07
N ARG A 122 15.11 15.63 12.41
CA ARG A 122 16.38 14.88 12.37
C ARG A 122 16.34 13.68 13.32
N ASN A 123 15.93 13.86 14.57
CA ASN A 123 15.78 12.76 15.54
C ASN A 123 14.78 11.70 15.09
N LYS A 124 13.64 12.10 14.51
CA LYS A 124 12.67 11.15 13.92
C LYS A 124 13.29 10.36 12.77
N TYR A 125 14.13 11.00 11.94
CA TYR A 125 14.82 10.33 10.85
C TYR A 125 15.92 9.38 11.35
N LEU A 126 16.71 9.79 12.35
CA LEU A 126 17.69 8.91 12.99
C LEU A 126 17.04 7.68 13.63
N ALA A 127 15.94 7.87 14.35
CA ALA A 127 15.16 6.77 14.92
C ALA A 127 14.60 5.83 13.83
N PHE A 128 14.16 6.38 12.69
CA PHE A 128 13.75 5.60 11.53
C PHE A 128 14.90 4.78 10.94
N LEU A 129 16.10 5.35 10.83
CA LEU A 129 17.29 4.64 10.34
C LEU A 129 17.72 3.53 11.32
N ALA A 130 17.76 3.81 12.62
CA ALA A 130 18.06 2.82 13.65
C ALA A 130 17.08 1.64 13.61
N LEU A 131 15.78 1.92 13.48
CA LEU A 131 14.76 0.88 13.36
C LEU A 131 14.95 0.03 12.09
N LYS A 132 15.37 0.66 10.98
CA LYS A 132 15.66 -0.04 9.72
C LYS A 132 16.88 -0.96 9.86
N GLU A 133 17.93 -0.50 10.55
CA GLU A 133 19.13 -1.29 10.85
C GLU A 133 18.81 -2.49 11.75
N MET A 134 18.09 -2.26 12.86
CA MET A 134 17.63 -3.34 13.75
C MET A 134 16.83 -4.40 13.00
N LYS A 135 15.90 -3.99 12.12
CA LYS A 135 15.14 -4.92 11.27
C LYS A 135 16.04 -5.69 10.29
N LYS A 136 17.06 -5.05 9.72
CA LYS A 136 18.02 -5.70 8.81
C LYS A 136 18.84 -6.74 9.56
N ASN A 137 19.34 -6.40 10.75
CA ASN A 137 20.12 -7.30 11.59
C ASN A 137 19.28 -8.50 12.05
N ALA A 138 18.05 -8.26 12.53
CA ALA A 138 17.11 -9.32 12.88
C ALA A 138 16.76 -10.24 11.69
N ALA A 139 16.62 -9.67 10.48
CA ALA A 139 16.40 -10.47 9.27
C ALA A 139 17.64 -11.30 8.88
N GLN A 140 18.85 -10.76 9.04
CA GLN A 140 20.10 -11.49 8.82
C GLN A 140 20.28 -12.62 9.83
N GLU A 141 20.01 -12.37 11.12
CA GLU A 141 20.04 -13.37 12.17
C GLU A 141 19.02 -14.48 11.91
N LYS A 142 17.79 -14.12 11.53
CA LYS A 142 16.77 -15.09 11.12
C LYS A 142 17.21 -15.93 9.91
N LYS A 143 17.89 -15.33 8.92
CA LYS A 143 18.45 -16.05 7.78
C LYS A 143 19.59 -17.00 8.19
N LYS A 144 20.46 -16.59 9.12
CA LYS A 144 21.53 -17.43 9.67
C LYS A 144 20.95 -18.63 10.40
N LYS A 145 20.01 -18.40 11.33
CA LYS A 145 19.25 -19.46 12.04
C LYS A 145 18.57 -20.42 11.07
N GLN A 146 17.88 -19.92 10.05
CA GLN A 146 17.28 -20.78 9.01
C GLN A 146 18.31 -21.56 8.20
N LYS A 147 19.52 -21.02 7.99
CA LYS A 147 20.59 -21.73 7.28
C LYS A 147 21.18 -22.84 8.17
N GLU A 148 21.40 -22.54 9.44
CA GLU A 148 21.85 -23.50 10.47
C GLU A 148 20.81 -24.63 10.64
N GLU A 149 19.54 -24.30 10.83
CA GLU A 149 18.42 -25.28 10.87
C GLU A 149 18.37 -26.14 9.60
N ARG A 150 18.59 -25.54 8.42
CA ARG A 150 18.64 -26.29 7.14
C ARG A 150 19.85 -27.21 7.05
N GLU A 151 20.98 -26.80 7.62
CA GLU A 151 22.22 -27.58 7.61
C GLU A 151 22.15 -28.72 8.63
N GLU A 152 21.56 -28.49 9.81
CA GLU A 152 21.20 -29.53 10.77
C GLU A 152 20.22 -30.51 10.18
N LEU A 153 19.13 -30.04 9.56
CA LEU A 153 18.16 -30.90 8.87
C LEU A 153 18.84 -31.70 7.74
N ARG A 154 19.79 -31.11 7.01
CA ARG A 154 20.56 -31.82 5.98
C ARG A 154 21.38 -32.95 6.59
N LYS A 155 22.07 -32.71 7.71
CA LYS A 155 22.80 -33.77 8.44
C LYS A 155 21.86 -34.85 8.99
N THR A 156 20.66 -34.48 9.45
CA THR A 156 19.65 -35.45 9.90
C THR A 156 19.05 -36.25 8.73
N MET A 157 18.83 -35.62 7.57
CA MET A 157 18.32 -36.27 6.35
C MET A 157 19.35 -37.18 5.69
N GLU A 158 20.65 -36.88 5.78
CA GLU A 158 21.72 -37.78 5.36
C GLU A 158 21.72 -39.09 6.17
N ASN A 159 21.16 -39.08 7.39
CA ASN A 159 21.02 -40.26 8.26
C ASN A 159 19.67 -41.00 8.09
N VAL A 160 18.66 -40.40 7.44
CA VAL A 160 17.32 -40.98 7.25
C VAL A 160 17.05 -41.12 5.76
N GLY A 161 17.39 -42.29 5.22
CA GLY A 161 17.40 -42.60 3.79
C GLY A 161 16.13 -42.23 2.99
N GLU A 162 16.38 -41.76 1.77
CA GLU A 162 15.59 -41.67 0.51
C GLU A 162 14.12 -41.19 0.49
N SER A 163 13.33 -41.29 1.57
CA SER A 163 11.88 -41.00 1.52
C SER A 163 11.54 -39.50 1.48
N ALA A 164 12.41 -38.63 1.99
CA ALA A 164 12.16 -37.18 2.09
C ALA A 164 12.59 -36.35 0.87
N LEU A 165 13.31 -36.95 -0.09
CA LEU A 165 13.90 -36.26 -1.25
C LEU A 165 12.85 -35.97 -2.35
N THR A 166 11.80 -36.78 -2.41
CA THR A 166 10.68 -36.69 -3.36
C THR A 166 9.92 -35.36 -3.26
N ASN A 167 9.71 -34.83 -2.06
CA ASN A 167 8.95 -33.58 -1.87
C ASN A 167 9.72 -32.30 -2.29
N ARG A 168 11.06 -32.32 -2.25
CA ARG A 168 11.87 -31.13 -2.59
C ARG A 168 12.08 -30.97 -4.09
N LEU A 169 12.40 -32.07 -4.79
CA LEU A 169 12.57 -32.08 -6.24
C LEU A 169 11.28 -31.69 -6.95
N LEU A 170 10.15 -32.28 -6.54
CA LEU A 170 8.85 -31.92 -7.06
C LEU A 170 8.62 -30.41 -6.90
N ARG A 171 8.77 -29.86 -5.70
CA ARG A 171 8.48 -28.44 -5.45
C ARG A 171 9.32 -27.46 -6.27
N CYS A 172 10.60 -27.76 -6.52
CA CYS A 172 11.47 -26.96 -7.40
C CYS A 172 11.09 -27.07 -8.89
N ILE A 173 10.72 -28.28 -9.35
CA ILE A 173 10.24 -28.51 -10.70
C ILE A 173 8.91 -27.79 -10.93
N TRP A 174 7.99 -27.85 -9.95
CA TRP A 174 6.70 -27.16 -10.00
C TRP A 174 6.89 -25.64 -10.10
N THR A 175 7.79 -25.01 -9.33
CA THR A 175 7.96 -23.54 -9.40
C THR A 175 8.47 -23.06 -10.77
N SER A 176 9.52 -23.68 -11.31
CA SER A 176 10.08 -23.27 -12.61
C SER A 176 9.13 -23.57 -13.77
N SER A 177 8.48 -24.74 -13.76
CA SER A 177 7.54 -25.13 -14.80
C SER A 177 6.25 -24.29 -14.77
N MET A 178 5.81 -23.89 -13.57
CA MET A 178 4.67 -22.98 -13.41
C MET A 178 5.00 -21.60 -13.96
N ASP A 179 6.18 -21.06 -13.71
CA ASP A 179 6.61 -19.77 -14.26
C ASP A 179 6.64 -19.77 -15.79
N VAL A 180 7.18 -20.84 -16.39
CA VAL A 180 7.12 -21.04 -17.86
C VAL A 180 5.67 -21.05 -18.34
N THR A 181 4.80 -21.81 -17.67
CA THR A 181 3.37 -21.89 -18.02
C THR A 181 2.68 -20.53 -17.90
N TYR A 182 2.94 -19.78 -16.83
CA TYR A 182 2.37 -18.47 -16.62
C TYR A 182 2.84 -17.46 -17.67
N ASN A 183 4.15 -17.44 -17.97
CA ASN A 183 4.71 -16.58 -19.01
C ASN A 183 4.08 -16.91 -20.37
N TRP A 184 3.90 -18.20 -20.71
CA TRP A 184 3.21 -18.59 -21.94
C TRP A 184 1.78 -18.03 -22.01
N LYS A 185 1.01 -18.08 -20.91
CA LYS A 185 -0.34 -17.49 -20.89
C LYS A 185 -0.32 -15.99 -21.16
N VAL A 186 0.64 -15.27 -20.56
CA VAL A 186 0.78 -13.83 -20.79
C VAL A 186 1.19 -13.54 -22.23
N VAL A 187 2.13 -14.29 -22.81
CA VAL A 187 2.52 -14.16 -24.23
C VAL A 187 1.32 -14.42 -25.16
N GLN A 188 0.48 -15.41 -24.87
CA GLN A 188 -0.76 -15.63 -25.61
C GLN A 188 -1.72 -14.45 -25.47
N ALA A 189 -1.87 -13.92 -24.25
CA ALA A 189 -2.68 -12.74 -23.99
C ALA A 189 -2.13 -11.49 -24.70
N MET A 190 -0.81 -11.32 -24.87
CA MET A 190 -0.24 -10.21 -25.63
C MET A 190 -0.70 -10.21 -27.10
N ARG A 191 -0.93 -11.40 -27.68
CA ARG A 191 -1.34 -11.53 -29.08
C ARG A 191 -2.86 -11.47 -29.27
N PHE A 192 -3.62 -12.09 -28.36
CA PHE A 192 -5.05 -12.33 -28.55
C PHE A 192 -5.92 -11.86 -27.38
N GLY A 193 -5.30 -11.43 -26.28
CA GLY A 193 -5.98 -11.03 -25.07
C GLY A 193 -6.52 -9.60 -25.11
N GLN A 194 -7.51 -9.35 -24.28
CA GLN A 194 -8.09 -8.02 -24.09
C GLN A 194 -7.05 -7.05 -23.50
N PRO A 195 -6.87 -5.85 -24.06
CA PRO A 195 -6.00 -4.83 -23.49
C PRO A 195 -6.53 -4.26 -22.17
N LEU A 196 -5.65 -4.11 -21.19
CA LEU A 196 -5.89 -3.35 -19.96
C LEU A 196 -4.79 -2.29 -19.80
N VAL A 197 -5.18 -1.04 -19.72
CA VAL A 197 -4.25 0.10 -19.76
C VAL A 197 -4.06 0.69 -18.37
N PHE A 198 -2.82 0.98 -18.06
CA PHE A 198 -2.40 1.77 -16.92
C PHE A 198 -1.86 3.13 -17.41
N ASP A 199 -2.54 4.22 -17.02
CA ASP A 199 -2.16 5.59 -17.38
C ASP A 199 -1.13 6.15 -16.40
N MET A 200 0.10 6.40 -16.88
CA MET A 200 1.23 6.87 -16.09
C MET A 200 1.50 8.38 -16.22
N ASP A 201 0.53 9.17 -16.67
CA ASP A 201 0.72 10.63 -16.81
C ASP A 201 0.61 11.41 -15.46
N TYR A 202 0.82 10.80 -14.28
CA TYR A 202 0.67 11.50 -12.99
C TYR A 202 2.01 11.95 -12.40
N ASN A 203 2.49 13.11 -12.85
CA ASN A 203 3.78 13.66 -12.41
C ASN A 203 3.74 14.32 -11.02
N ASP A 204 2.56 14.70 -10.53
CA ASP A 204 2.38 15.40 -9.25
C ASP A 204 2.32 14.43 -8.05
N MET A 205 3.23 13.47 -7.96
CA MET A 205 3.32 12.53 -6.83
C MET A 205 4.61 12.74 -6.05
N SER A 206 4.53 12.62 -4.72
CA SER A 206 5.73 12.57 -3.89
C SER A 206 6.54 11.30 -4.18
N GLU A 207 7.84 11.31 -3.90
CA GLU A 207 8.72 10.13 -4.08
C GLU A 207 8.15 8.87 -3.40
N ARG A 208 7.56 9.03 -2.21
CA ARG A 208 6.94 7.92 -1.46
C ARG A 208 5.68 7.39 -2.14
N GLU A 209 4.88 8.25 -2.74
CA GLU A 209 3.68 7.88 -3.50
C GLU A 209 4.06 7.18 -4.80
N MET A 210 5.12 7.66 -5.48
CA MET A 210 5.68 7.01 -6.66
C MET A 210 6.17 5.60 -6.34
N GLN A 211 6.96 5.43 -5.27
CA GLN A 211 7.43 4.13 -4.79
C GLN A 211 6.29 3.15 -4.47
N ASN A 212 5.17 3.65 -3.92
CA ASN A 212 3.99 2.84 -3.63
C ASN A 212 3.20 2.50 -4.90
N THR A 213 3.10 3.43 -5.84
CA THR A 213 2.44 3.25 -7.13
C THR A 213 3.13 2.14 -7.91
N VAL A 214 4.44 2.25 -8.12
CA VAL A 214 5.23 1.21 -8.80
C VAL A 214 5.13 -0.13 -8.06
N LYS A 215 5.17 -0.13 -6.73
CA LYS A 215 4.97 -1.37 -5.95
C LYS A 215 3.63 -2.04 -6.27
N GLN A 216 2.52 -1.29 -6.28
CA GLN A 216 1.21 -1.86 -6.61
C GLN A 216 1.13 -2.31 -8.07
N MET A 217 1.76 -1.58 -9.01
CA MET A 217 1.86 -1.99 -10.40
C MET A 217 2.57 -3.36 -10.56
N MET A 218 3.64 -3.59 -9.80
CA MET A 218 4.30 -4.91 -9.75
C MET A 218 3.36 -5.99 -9.23
N GLU A 219 2.53 -5.68 -8.23
CA GLU A 219 1.52 -6.59 -7.70
C GLU A 219 0.42 -6.87 -8.74
N CYS A 220 0.00 -5.85 -9.52
CA CYS A 220 -0.93 -6.01 -10.65
C CYS A 220 -0.38 -6.97 -11.71
N GLU A 221 0.88 -6.77 -12.11
CA GLU A 221 1.52 -7.62 -13.13
C GLU A 221 1.63 -9.07 -12.64
N GLY A 222 2.11 -9.28 -11.42
CA GLY A 222 2.19 -10.63 -10.84
C GLY A 222 0.81 -11.28 -10.61
N ALA A 223 -0.23 -10.50 -10.34
CA ALA A 223 -1.61 -10.99 -10.28
C ALA A 223 -2.12 -11.41 -11.65
N ASN A 224 -1.90 -10.57 -12.68
CA ASN A 224 -2.28 -10.85 -14.06
C ASN A 224 -1.61 -12.11 -14.59
N ARG A 225 -0.31 -12.29 -14.31
CA ARG A 225 0.48 -13.45 -14.71
C ARG A 225 -0.09 -14.77 -14.16
N ARG A 226 -0.67 -14.74 -12.96
CA ARG A 226 -1.31 -15.91 -12.32
C ARG A 226 -2.77 -16.10 -12.69
N ALA A 227 -3.37 -15.19 -13.45
CA ALA A 227 -4.76 -15.29 -13.88
C ALA A 227 -4.98 -16.52 -14.77
N ILE A 228 -6.22 -17.00 -14.80
CA ILE A 228 -6.62 -18.06 -15.73
C ILE A 228 -6.49 -17.53 -17.16
N GLU A 229 -7.12 -16.37 -17.43
CA GLU A 229 -6.95 -15.62 -18.66
C GLU A 229 -6.39 -14.21 -18.38
N PRO A 230 -5.08 -14.01 -18.54
CA PRO A 230 -4.45 -12.70 -18.35
C PRO A 230 -4.97 -11.65 -19.35
N PHE A 231 -4.92 -10.39 -18.94
CA PHE A 231 -5.01 -9.25 -19.85
C PHE A 231 -3.68 -9.03 -20.57
N HIS A 232 -3.75 -8.38 -21.73
CA HIS A 232 -2.59 -7.72 -22.29
C HIS A 232 -2.39 -6.37 -21.58
N LEU A 233 -1.38 -6.27 -20.70
CA LEU A 233 -1.13 -5.01 -19.98
C LEU A 233 -0.39 -4.00 -20.86
N TYR A 234 -0.90 -2.77 -20.84
CA TYR A 234 -0.30 -1.60 -21.48
C TYR A 234 0.08 -0.55 -20.43
N TYR A 235 1.33 -0.12 -20.46
CA TYR A 235 1.83 1.03 -19.70
C TYR A 235 1.96 2.21 -20.66
N CYS A 236 0.96 3.09 -20.65
CA CYS A 236 0.87 4.24 -21.55
C CYS A 236 1.30 5.52 -20.84
N ASN A 237 1.68 6.52 -21.63
CA ASN A 237 2.24 7.79 -21.15
C ASN A 237 3.47 7.60 -20.23
N LEU A 238 4.19 6.48 -20.37
CA LEU A 238 5.41 6.25 -19.60
C LEU A 238 6.58 6.91 -20.31
N LYS A 239 6.99 8.09 -19.85
CA LYS A 239 8.17 8.80 -20.38
C LYS A 239 9.47 8.07 -20.02
N GLU A 240 10.33 7.90 -21.01
CA GLU A 240 11.72 7.49 -20.80
C GLU A 240 12.42 8.48 -19.85
N ASP A 241 13.27 7.93 -18.97
CA ASP A 241 13.90 8.63 -17.84
C ASP A 241 12.98 9.45 -16.92
N GLY A 242 11.66 9.23 -17.00
CA GLY A 242 10.66 9.81 -16.12
C GLY A 242 10.73 9.23 -14.70
N PRO A 243 10.00 9.83 -13.74
CA PRO A 243 10.01 9.39 -12.35
C PRO A 243 9.47 7.96 -12.17
N TYR A 244 8.48 7.55 -12.98
CA TYR A 244 8.00 6.17 -13.03
C TYR A 244 9.07 5.22 -13.55
N HIS A 245 9.69 5.54 -14.69
CA HIS A 245 10.68 4.69 -15.36
C HIS A 245 11.88 4.42 -14.44
N LYS A 246 12.42 5.47 -13.81
CA LYS A 246 13.51 5.35 -12.83
C LYS A 246 13.14 4.44 -11.66
N GLU A 247 11.92 4.57 -11.13
CA GLU A 247 11.47 3.72 -10.03
C GLU A 247 11.22 2.27 -10.48
N PHE A 248 10.73 2.04 -11.70
CA PHE A 248 10.60 0.69 -12.27
C PHE A 248 11.97 0.01 -12.42
N ILE A 249 12.95 0.68 -13.03
CA ILE A 249 14.32 0.17 -13.15
C ILE A 249 14.91 -0.12 -11.76
N ARG A 250 14.73 0.77 -10.78
CA ARG A 250 15.22 0.57 -9.41
C ARG A 250 14.63 -0.66 -8.74
N ARG A 251 13.39 -1.05 -9.07
CA ARG A 251 12.65 -2.14 -8.42
C ARG A 251 12.80 -3.47 -9.13
N TYR A 252 12.73 -3.47 -10.46
CA TYR A 252 12.87 -4.66 -11.28
C TYR A 252 14.33 -5.01 -11.60
N GLY A 253 15.22 -4.01 -11.66
CA GLY A 253 16.59 -4.18 -12.15
C GLY A 253 16.57 -4.76 -13.56
N ASP A 254 17.44 -5.75 -13.80
CA ASP A 254 17.59 -6.47 -15.08
C ASP A 254 16.30 -7.20 -15.53
N ALA A 255 15.33 -7.38 -14.62
CA ALA A 255 14.05 -8.01 -14.98
C ALA A 255 13.10 -7.06 -15.71
N TRP A 256 13.38 -5.75 -15.76
CA TRP A 256 12.54 -4.76 -16.44
C TRP A 256 12.39 -5.05 -17.92
N ASP A 257 13.49 -5.35 -18.60
CA ASP A 257 13.51 -5.63 -20.04
C ASP A 257 12.83 -6.97 -20.40
N ASN A 258 12.67 -7.85 -19.41
CA ASN A 258 12.03 -9.16 -19.56
C ASN A 258 10.54 -9.15 -19.19
N LEU A 259 9.97 -7.97 -18.94
CA LEU A 259 8.58 -7.84 -18.52
C LEU A 259 7.64 -8.04 -19.72
N LEU A 260 6.66 -8.94 -19.56
CA LEU A 260 5.68 -9.26 -20.61
C LEU A 260 4.52 -8.25 -20.62
N VAL A 261 4.85 -6.98 -20.81
CA VAL A 261 3.90 -5.86 -20.91
C VAL A 261 4.29 -4.94 -22.07
N THR A 262 3.33 -4.28 -22.69
CA THR A 262 3.62 -3.28 -23.72
C THR A 262 3.85 -1.93 -23.07
N VAL A 263 5.07 -1.43 -23.14
CA VAL A 263 5.47 -0.11 -22.65
C VAL A 263 5.47 0.88 -23.81
N THR A 264 4.90 2.07 -23.61
CA THR A 264 4.84 3.11 -24.64
C THR A 264 4.73 4.51 -24.03
N GLU A 265 5.43 5.47 -24.64
CA GLU A 265 5.29 6.88 -24.30
C GLU A 265 3.98 7.48 -24.82
N LYS A 266 3.36 6.85 -25.83
CA LYS A 266 2.16 7.36 -26.49
C LYS A 266 0.94 7.30 -25.59
N SER A 267 0.00 8.19 -25.85
CA SER A 267 -1.30 8.17 -25.20
C SER A 267 -2.13 6.97 -25.66
N TYR A 268 -2.86 6.37 -24.73
CA TYR A 268 -3.84 5.32 -25.04
C TYR A 268 -4.92 5.80 -26.02
N ALA A 269 -5.18 7.10 -26.11
CA ALA A 269 -6.14 7.67 -27.06
C ALA A 269 -5.62 7.70 -28.51
N GLU A 270 -4.30 7.56 -28.70
CA GLU A 270 -3.67 7.45 -30.02
C GLU A 270 -3.52 5.99 -30.47
N ILE A 271 -3.44 5.06 -29.51
CA ILE A 271 -3.20 3.64 -29.76
C ILE A 271 -4.50 2.89 -30.03
N PHE A 272 -5.58 3.26 -29.31
CA PHE A 272 -6.83 2.51 -29.33
C PHE A 272 -8.01 3.34 -29.87
N PRO A 273 -9.01 2.70 -30.48
CA PRO A 273 -10.24 3.37 -30.91
C PRO A 273 -10.98 3.98 -29.72
N ARG A 274 -11.25 5.29 -29.81
CA ARG A 274 -11.81 6.08 -28.69
C ARG A 274 -13.14 5.54 -28.17
N ASP A 275 -13.98 5.00 -29.05
CA ASP A 275 -15.29 4.41 -28.75
C ASP A 275 -15.21 3.11 -27.94
N GLN A 276 -14.06 2.43 -27.97
CA GLN A 276 -13.79 1.23 -27.19
C GLN A 276 -13.20 1.54 -25.81
N ILE A 277 -12.69 2.76 -25.60
CA ILE A 277 -12.01 3.15 -24.36
C ILE A 277 -13.01 3.51 -23.26
N VAL A 278 -12.84 2.92 -22.08
CA VAL A 278 -13.56 3.27 -20.85
C VAL A 278 -12.58 3.58 -19.73
N TYR A 279 -12.55 4.84 -19.29
CA TYR A 279 -11.70 5.26 -18.18
C TYR A 279 -12.38 4.96 -16.84
N LEU A 280 -11.77 4.09 -16.04
CA LEU A 280 -12.27 3.72 -14.73
C LEU A 280 -11.86 4.74 -13.67
N THR A 281 -12.85 5.34 -13.01
CA THR A 281 -12.63 6.31 -11.93
C THR A 281 -13.79 6.27 -10.95
N SER A 282 -13.49 6.35 -9.64
CA SER A 282 -14.50 6.39 -8.58
C SER A 282 -15.38 7.63 -8.59
N ASP A 283 -14.96 8.68 -9.30
CA ASP A 283 -15.72 9.94 -9.39
C ASP A 283 -16.66 9.97 -10.61
N SER A 284 -16.70 8.90 -11.43
CA SER A 284 -17.57 8.84 -12.61
C SER A 284 -19.04 8.83 -12.20
N PRO A 285 -19.90 9.62 -12.87
CA PRO A 285 -21.35 9.55 -12.64
C PRO A 285 -21.94 8.22 -13.16
N ASN A 286 -21.32 7.61 -14.17
CA ASN A 286 -21.81 6.36 -14.76
C ASN A 286 -21.29 5.17 -13.97
N VAL A 287 -22.18 4.23 -13.64
CA VAL A 287 -21.85 3.00 -12.92
C VAL A 287 -21.67 1.86 -13.93
N MET A 288 -20.59 1.09 -13.78
CA MET A 288 -20.34 -0.10 -14.57
C MET A 288 -21.27 -1.23 -14.12
N GLU A 289 -22.20 -1.63 -14.98
CA GLU A 289 -23.18 -2.68 -14.66
C GLU A 289 -22.69 -4.08 -15.05
N THR A 290 -22.04 -4.18 -16.20
CA THR A 290 -21.49 -5.43 -16.73
C THR A 290 -20.06 -5.21 -17.21
N PHE A 291 -19.29 -6.30 -17.22
CA PHE A 291 -17.97 -6.32 -17.85
C PHE A 291 -18.13 -6.61 -19.34
N ASP A 292 -17.50 -5.80 -20.18
CA ASP A 292 -17.53 -5.90 -21.63
C ASP A 292 -16.15 -6.27 -22.15
N HIS A 293 -16.05 -7.45 -22.76
CA HIS A 293 -14.81 -8.00 -23.31
C HIS A 293 -14.33 -7.25 -24.56
N ASN A 294 -15.18 -6.43 -25.19
CA ASN A 294 -14.83 -5.62 -26.38
C ASN A 294 -14.35 -4.20 -26.01
N LYS A 295 -14.41 -3.81 -24.73
CA LYS A 295 -13.94 -2.51 -24.26
C LYS A 295 -12.51 -2.59 -23.75
N ILE A 296 -11.85 -1.44 -23.76
CA ILE A 296 -10.48 -1.27 -23.25
C ILE A 296 -10.58 -0.41 -22.02
N TYR A 297 -10.33 -1.03 -20.87
CA TYR A 297 -10.40 -0.35 -19.59
C TYR A 297 -9.10 0.37 -19.28
N ILE A 298 -9.20 1.59 -18.76
CA ILE A 298 -8.05 2.38 -18.31
C ILE A 298 -8.12 2.58 -16.80
N ILE A 299 -7.02 2.30 -16.11
CA ILE A 299 -6.81 2.60 -14.71
C ILE A 299 -5.73 3.68 -14.61
N GLY A 300 -5.99 4.76 -13.87
CA GLY A 300 -4.95 5.74 -13.57
C GLY A 300 -3.92 5.19 -12.59
N SER A 301 -2.65 5.14 -12.96
CA SER A 301 -1.55 4.69 -12.09
C SER A 301 -1.19 5.76 -11.06
N LEU A 302 -2.08 5.94 -10.10
CA LEU A 302 -1.98 6.97 -9.07
C LEU A 302 -2.22 6.36 -7.68
N VAL A 303 -1.30 6.61 -6.75
CA VAL A 303 -1.49 6.34 -5.32
C VAL A 303 -1.30 7.63 -4.56
N ASP A 304 -2.36 8.11 -3.91
CA ASP A 304 -2.33 9.33 -3.09
C ASP A 304 -2.57 9.02 -1.61
N LYS A 305 -1.86 9.72 -0.72
CA LYS A 305 -2.14 9.63 0.73
C LYS A 305 -3.43 10.34 1.11
N THR A 306 -3.67 11.47 0.45
CA THR A 306 -4.89 12.26 0.59
C THR A 306 -5.58 12.28 -0.75
N ILE A 307 -6.82 11.80 -0.77
CA ILE A 307 -7.55 11.55 -2.01
C ILE A 307 -7.82 12.85 -2.75
N ARG A 308 -7.24 12.96 -3.94
CA ARG A 308 -7.43 14.07 -4.88
C ARG A 308 -8.63 13.76 -5.77
N LYS A 309 -9.80 14.19 -5.33
CA LYS A 309 -11.06 13.96 -6.06
C LYS A 309 -11.03 14.60 -7.45
N GLY A 310 -11.53 13.89 -8.44
CA GLY A 310 -11.81 14.40 -9.79
C GLY A 310 -10.61 14.46 -10.73
N VAL A 311 -9.39 14.11 -10.30
CA VAL A 311 -8.18 14.23 -11.16
C VAL A 311 -8.28 13.34 -12.40
N SER A 312 -8.54 12.04 -12.20
CA SER A 312 -8.69 11.09 -13.30
C SER A 312 -9.93 11.36 -14.16
N LEU A 313 -11.03 11.77 -13.53
CA LEU A 313 -12.27 12.15 -14.24
C LEU A 313 -12.05 13.37 -15.15
N ALA A 314 -11.36 14.39 -14.66
CA ALA A 314 -11.07 15.60 -15.44
C ALA A 314 -10.22 15.27 -16.68
N ARG A 315 -9.21 14.39 -16.53
CA ARG A 315 -8.39 13.92 -17.65
C ARG A 315 -9.21 13.18 -18.71
N ALA A 316 -10.04 12.22 -18.28
CA ALA A 316 -10.90 11.48 -19.18
C ALA A 316 -11.90 12.39 -19.92
N LYS A 317 -12.49 13.38 -19.21
CA LYS A 317 -13.39 14.37 -19.81
C LYS A 317 -12.69 15.30 -20.81
N ARG A 318 -11.46 15.75 -20.53
CA ARG A 318 -10.66 16.55 -21.47
C ARG A 318 -10.42 15.81 -22.78
N LEU A 319 -10.18 14.50 -22.68
CA LEU A 319 -10.06 13.60 -23.82
C LEU A 319 -11.39 13.04 -24.32
N LYS A 320 -12.54 13.57 -23.87
CA LYS A 320 -13.93 13.13 -24.14
C LYS A 320 -14.07 11.59 -24.25
N LEU A 321 -13.59 10.89 -23.24
CA LEU A 321 -13.68 9.43 -23.14
C LEU A 321 -14.91 9.03 -22.33
N ALA A 322 -15.42 7.83 -22.57
CA ALA A 322 -16.39 7.23 -21.68
C ALA A 322 -15.74 6.97 -20.31
N THR A 323 -16.48 7.19 -19.23
CA THR A 323 -16.01 6.97 -17.86
C THR A 323 -16.98 6.05 -17.14
N ALA A 324 -16.47 5.21 -16.25
CA ALA A 324 -17.30 4.37 -15.39
C ALA A 324 -16.69 4.21 -13.98
N GLN A 325 -17.54 4.06 -12.97
CA GLN A 325 -17.15 3.66 -11.62
C GLN A 325 -17.63 2.24 -11.33
N LEU A 326 -16.98 1.54 -10.39
CA LEU A 326 -17.44 0.24 -9.93
C LEU A 326 -18.75 0.37 -9.11
N PRO A 327 -19.67 -0.61 -9.15
CA PRO A 327 -20.97 -0.58 -8.48
C PRO A 327 -20.87 -0.81 -6.95
N LEU A 328 -19.89 -0.22 -6.26
CA LEU A 328 -19.62 -0.49 -4.84
C LEU A 328 -20.83 -0.18 -3.94
N GLU A 329 -21.58 0.88 -4.23
CA GLU A 329 -22.75 1.26 -3.45
C GLU A 329 -23.95 0.32 -3.60
N ARG A 330 -23.99 -0.41 -4.72
CA ARG A 330 -25.01 -1.43 -4.99
C ARG A 330 -24.75 -2.69 -4.18
N TYR A 331 -23.48 -3.07 -4.02
CA TYR A 331 -23.13 -4.33 -3.38
C TYR A 331 -22.80 -4.21 -1.89
N PHE A 332 -22.35 -3.05 -1.39
CA PHE A 332 -21.87 -2.93 -0.02
C PHE A 332 -22.58 -1.87 0.81
N ASN A 333 -22.87 -2.20 2.08
CA ASN A 333 -23.14 -1.19 3.09
C ASN A 333 -21.81 -0.61 3.56
N TRP A 334 -21.45 0.53 2.98
CA TRP A 334 -20.15 1.15 3.21
C TRP A 334 -20.06 1.75 4.61
N LYS A 335 -19.02 1.39 5.36
CA LYS A 335 -18.84 1.77 6.77
C LYS A 335 -17.80 2.86 6.93
N THR A 336 -16.57 2.60 6.45
CA THR A 336 -15.42 3.48 6.70
C THR A 336 -14.52 3.63 5.49
N GLY A 337 -13.82 4.76 5.46
CA GLY A 337 -12.83 5.06 4.41
C GLY A 337 -13.48 5.42 3.09
N ALA A 338 -12.64 5.83 2.14
CA ALA A 338 -13.10 6.22 0.82
C ALA A 338 -13.35 5.02 -0.09
N LYS A 339 -14.27 5.23 -1.04
CA LYS A 339 -14.63 4.33 -2.14
C LYS A 339 -13.62 4.38 -3.31
N VAL A 340 -12.36 4.57 -2.96
CA VAL A 340 -11.22 4.51 -3.87
C VAL A 340 -10.46 3.23 -3.52
N LEU A 341 -10.24 2.39 -4.53
CA LEU A 341 -9.51 1.13 -4.42
C LEU A 341 -8.09 1.30 -4.93
N THR A 342 -7.19 0.43 -4.47
CA THR A 342 -5.79 0.42 -4.92
C THR A 342 -5.65 -0.26 -6.29
N LEU A 343 -4.51 -0.08 -6.97
CA LEU A 343 -4.30 -0.62 -8.31
C LEU A 343 -4.36 -2.15 -8.32
N ASP A 344 -3.76 -2.79 -7.30
CA ASP A 344 -3.79 -4.24 -7.10
C ASP A 344 -5.22 -4.76 -6.90
N GLN A 345 -6.04 -4.06 -6.12
CA GLN A 345 -7.45 -4.40 -5.92
C GLN A 345 -8.24 -4.28 -7.23
N MET A 346 -8.04 -3.20 -7.98
CA MET A 346 -8.66 -3.01 -9.29
C MET A 346 -8.28 -4.13 -10.26
N MET A 347 -7.00 -4.50 -10.30
CA MET A 347 -6.52 -5.62 -11.13
C MET A 347 -7.24 -6.92 -10.78
N MET A 348 -7.27 -7.29 -9.49
CA MET A 348 -7.92 -8.52 -9.04
C MET A 348 -9.42 -8.54 -9.38
N ILE A 349 -10.11 -7.41 -9.17
CA ILE A 349 -11.53 -7.26 -9.51
C ILE A 349 -11.74 -7.47 -11.01
N LEU A 350 -10.98 -6.78 -11.87
CA LEU A 350 -11.17 -6.88 -13.32
C LEU A 350 -10.82 -8.25 -13.87
N VAL A 351 -9.78 -8.91 -13.35
CA VAL A 351 -9.44 -10.29 -13.74
C VAL A 351 -10.58 -11.24 -13.38
N THR A 352 -11.13 -11.14 -12.17
CA THR A 352 -12.25 -11.99 -11.77
C THR A 352 -13.49 -11.71 -12.59
N LEU A 353 -13.82 -10.44 -12.85
CA LEU A 353 -14.95 -10.08 -13.72
C LEU A 353 -14.78 -10.60 -15.14
N LYS A 354 -13.58 -10.51 -15.71
CA LYS A 354 -13.30 -11.04 -17.05
C LYS A 354 -13.57 -12.54 -17.13
N ASN A 355 -13.17 -13.29 -16.09
CA ASN A 355 -13.29 -14.74 -16.06
C ASN A 355 -14.71 -15.23 -15.69
N THR A 356 -15.42 -14.54 -14.78
CA THR A 356 -16.66 -15.07 -14.19
C THR A 356 -17.89 -14.20 -14.43
N GLY A 357 -17.71 -12.93 -14.81
CA GLY A 357 -18.79 -11.96 -14.95
C GLY A 357 -19.54 -11.64 -13.64
N ASN A 358 -19.09 -12.17 -12.50
CA ASN A 358 -19.82 -12.10 -11.25
C ASN A 358 -19.24 -11.01 -10.32
N TRP A 359 -20.01 -9.94 -10.15
CA TRP A 359 -19.64 -8.85 -9.24
C TRP A 359 -19.48 -9.27 -7.78
N LYS A 360 -20.26 -10.23 -7.27
CA LYS A 360 -20.11 -10.63 -5.86
C LYS A 360 -18.74 -11.26 -5.62
N GLU A 361 -18.33 -12.16 -6.51
CA GLU A 361 -17.02 -12.82 -6.44
C GLU A 361 -15.88 -11.80 -6.63
N ALA A 362 -15.98 -10.94 -7.65
CA ALA A 362 -14.97 -9.93 -7.92
C ALA A 362 -14.82 -8.94 -6.76
N LEU A 363 -15.92 -8.53 -6.13
CA LEU A 363 -15.89 -7.57 -5.05
C LEU A 363 -15.41 -8.17 -3.71
N GLU A 364 -15.16 -9.47 -3.59
CA GLU A 364 -14.53 -10.05 -2.40
C GLU A 364 -13.12 -9.51 -2.14
N PHE A 365 -12.44 -9.00 -3.18
CA PHE A 365 -11.14 -8.34 -3.06
C PHE A 365 -11.21 -6.95 -2.42
N VAL A 366 -12.41 -6.41 -2.19
CA VAL A 366 -12.58 -5.18 -1.42
C VAL A 366 -12.30 -5.46 0.07
N PRO A 367 -11.46 -4.65 0.74
CA PRO A 367 -11.10 -4.93 2.14
C PRO A 367 -12.32 -4.92 3.08
N LYS A 368 -12.56 -6.03 3.77
CA LYS A 368 -13.68 -6.23 4.72
C LYS A 368 -13.83 -5.13 5.77
N ARG A 369 -12.74 -4.47 6.18
CA ARG A 369 -12.76 -3.34 7.12
C ARG A 369 -13.53 -2.10 6.62
N LYS A 370 -13.75 -1.98 5.31
CA LYS A 370 -14.41 -0.81 4.68
C LYS A 370 -15.94 -0.94 4.66
N HIS A 371 -16.50 -2.14 4.78
CA HIS A 371 -17.94 -2.40 4.63
C HIS A 371 -18.46 -3.40 5.67
N GLU A 372 -19.78 -3.47 5.83
CA GLU A 372 -20.44 -4.41 6.77
C GLU A 372 -20.80 -5.76 6.13
N GLY A 373 -20.56 -5.90 4.83
CA GLY A 373 -20.85 -7.11 4.07
C GLY A 373 -21.64 -6.79 2.80
N PHE A 374 -21.95 -7.83 2.05
CA PHE A 374 -22.80 -7.72 0.87
C PHE A 374 -24.24 -7.41 1.30
N ILE A 375 -24.88 -6.48 0.58
CA ILE A 375 -26.29 -6.15 0.78
C ILE A 375 -27.16 -7.15 0.03
N ASP A 376 -28.26 -7.57 0.66
CA ASP A 376 -29.32 -8.30 -0.02
C ASP A 376 -30.05 -7.39 -1.04
N PRO A 377 -30.28 -7.83 -2.29
CA PRO A 377 -30.99 -7.04 -3.30
C PRO A 377 -32.33 -6.43 -2.82
N SER A 378 -33.07 -7.14 -1.96
CA SER A 378 -34.34 -6.66 -1.40
C SER A 378 -34.18 -5.46 -0.45
N LEU A 379 -33.08 -5.43 0.31
CA LEU A 379 -32.74 -4.33 1.22
C LEU A 379 -32.12 -3.14 0.48
N GLN A 380 -31.62 -3.35 -0.74
CA GLN A 380 -30.94 -2.31 -1.50
C GLN A 380 -31.88 -1.13 -1.83
N GLN A 381 -33.10 -1.43 -2.26
CA GLN A 381 -34.10 -0.40 -2.59
C GLN A 381 -34.55 0.35 -1.33
N TYR A 382 -34.73 -0.36 -0.21
CA TYR A 382 -35.03 0.26 1.08
C TYR A 382 -33.92 1.21 1.53
N ILE A 383 -32.66 0.76 1.52
CA ILE A 383 -31.50 1.58 1.91
C ILE A 383 -31.38 2.83 1.03
N HIS A 384 -31.60 2.69 -0.29
CA HIS A 384 -31.57 3.81 -1.22
C HIS A 384 -32.65 4.85 -0.88
N THR A 385 -33.90 4.41 -0.68
CA THR A 385 -35.02 5.28 -0.29
C THR A 385 -34.75 6.00 1.03
N GLN A 386 -34.23 5.28 2.04
CA GLN A 386 -33.89 5.88 3.34
C GLN A 386 -32.75 6.90 3.24
N LYS A 387 -31.73 6.64 2.41
CA LYS A 387 -30.65 7.61 2.16
C LYS A 387 -31.18 8.87 1.48
N ASN A 388 -31.98 8.72 0.42
CA ASN A 388 -32.55 9.86 -0.30
C ASN A 388 -33.46 10.70 0.60
N ARG A 389 -34.27 10.06 1.45
CA ARG A 389 -35.08 10.75 2.46
C ARG A 389 -34.22 11.57 3.42
N LYS A 390 -33.15 10.98 3.99
CA LYS A 390 -32.23 11.72 4.88
C LYS A 390 -31.52 12.88 4.18
N ILE A 391 -31.15 12.73 2.91
CA ILE A 391 -30.55 13.81 2.11
C ILE A 391 -31.56 14.94 1.90
N TYR A 392 -32.80 14.60 1.54
CA TYR A 392 -33.88 15.57 1.37
C TYR A 392 -34.13 16.35 2.68
N GLU A 393 -34.29 15.65 3.81
CA GLU A 393 -34.50 16.26 5.12
C GLU A 393 -33.35 17.21 5.52
N ARG A 394 -32.09 16.83 5.26
CA ARG A 394 -30.92 17.70 5.49
C ARG A 394 -30.93 18.94 4.59
N THR A 395 -31.28 18.76 3.32
CA THR A 395 -31.32 19.87 2.35
C THR A 395 -32.43 20.85 2.72
N LEU A 396 -33.59 20.35 3.14
CA LEU A 396 -34.71 21.16 3.60
C LEU A 396 -34.33 21.98 4.84
N LYS A 397 -33.74 21.33 5.86
CA LYS A 397 -33.23 22.03 7.05
C LYS A 397 -32.21 23.12 6.71
N LYS A 398 -31.31 22.85 5.75
CA LYS A 398 -30.33 23.85 5.31
C LYS A 398 -30.99 25.05 4.63
N ARG A 399 -32.02 24.84 3.79
CA ARG A 399 -32.79 25.93 3.18
C ARG A 399 -33.52 26.77 4.23
N GLN A 400 -34.20 26.13 5.18
CA GLN A 400 -34.89 26.83 6.28
C GLN A 400 -33.92 27.69 7.09
N LEU A 401 -32.73 27.17 7.41
CA LEU A 401 -31.70 27.93 8.14
C LEU A 401 -31.20 29.14 7.33
N VAL A 402 -31.03 29.01 6.03
CA VAL A 402 -30.63 30.12 5.14
C VAL A 402 -31.73 31.18 5.09
N GLU A 403 -32.99 30.78 4.97
CA GLU A 403 -34.13 31.73 4.99
C GLU A 403 -34.24 32.46 6.33
N GLU A 404 -34.05 31.78 7.46
CA GLU A 404 -34.03 32.41 8.79
C GLU A 404 -32.88 33.40 8.94
N LEU A 405 -31.68 33.07 8.44
CA LEU A 405 -30.52 33.96 8.45
C LEU A 405 -30.75 35.21 7.57
N SER A 406 -31.30 35.03 6.37
CA SER A 406 -31.65 36.14 5.48
C SER A 406 -32.72 37.05 6.08
N ARG A 407 -33.73 36.49 6.76
CA ARG A 407 -34.72 37.29 7.51
C ARG A 407 -34.06 38.09 8.62
N LYS A 408 -33.18 37.49 9.42
CA LYS A 408 -32.46 38.21 10.48
C LYS A 408 -31.57 39.34 9.95
N GLN A 409 -30.91 39.15 8.81
CA GLN A 409 -30.13 40.22 8.15
C GLN A 409 -31.01 41.38 7.68
N LEU A 410 -32.17 41.09 7.09
CA LEU A 410 -33.13 42.13 6.70
C LEU A 410 -33.67 42.89 7.91
N TRP A 411 -33.98 42.17 9.01
CA TRP A 411 -34.41 42.79 10.26
C TRP A 411 -33.32 43.68 10.87
N ASN A 412 -32.05 43.28 10.84
CA ASN A 412 -30.97 44.10 11.39
C ASN A 412 -30.68 45.36 10.53
N GLY A 413 -30.83 45.28 9.21
CA GLY A 413 -30.66 46.45 8.33
C GLY A 413 -31.78 47.49 8.43
N LEU A 414 -32.96 47.11 8.95
CA LEU A 414 -34.08 48.02 9.19
C LEU A 414 -33.94 48.86 10.48
N TRP A 415 -32.91 48.62 11.30
CA TRP A 415 -32.62 49.37 12.53
C TRP A 415 -31.31 50.17 12.47
N GLU A 416 -30.59 50.13 11.34
CA GLU A 416 -29.35 50.90 11.11
C GLU A 416 -29.54 52.13 10.19
N GLU A 417 -30.77 52.41 9.74
CA GLU A 417 -31.22 53.69 9.14
C GLU A 417 -32.07 54.46 10.15
#